data_AF-A0A6A6LN45-F1
#
_entry.id   AF-A0A6A6LN45-F1
#
_cell.length_a   1.000
_cell.length_b   1.000
_cell.length_c   1.000
_cell.angle_alpha   90.00
_cell.angle_beta   90.00
_cell.angle_gamma   90.00
#
_symmetry.space_group_name_H-M   'P 1'
#
loop_
_entity.id
_entity.type
_entity.pdbx_description
1 polymer ?
#
loop_
_entity_poly.entity_id
_entity_poly.type
_entity_poly.pdbx_seq_one_letter_code
_entity_poly.pdbx_strand_id
1 'polypeptide(L)'
;MVRELIEYLHSAEYLFYRSNTYLGTPIYNTVLHSLVEANENLLDDGNFDEALKLLDLGSSEGIQPDVLLYNSILKKAYEKGRIDVIELVAEQMHREKIEPDPSTCHYVFSAYAERHFHNTAMEALQVLSMRMICQEDHAFDEKKAEFEDDYILSEDEEAESRILEFFGGPDENIAFALLNLRYCAILGFPISWSPNETLWARRLSTNYDTIKRITH
;
A
#
# COMPACT_ATOMS: atom_id res chain seq x y z
N MET A 1 -27.77 3.66 -4.84
CA MET A 1 -26.85 3.01 -5.81
C MET A 1 -25.79 2.17 -5.12
N VAL A 2 -24.77 2.73 -4.46
CA VAL A 2 -23.71 1.93 -3.79
C VAL A 2 -24.23 0.97 -2.71
N ARG A 3 -25.10 1.46 -1.82
CA ARG A 3 -25.74 0.63 -0.78
C ARG A 3 -26.58 -0.52 -1.36
N GLU A 4 -27.33 -0.25 -2.43
CA GLU A 4 -28.15 -1.26 -3.12
C GLU A 4 -27.27 -2.30 -3.83
N LEU A 5 -26.11 -1.86 -4.35
CA LEU A 5 -25.15 -2.75 -4.99
C LEU A 5 -24.47 -3.66 -3.97
N ILE A 6 -24.19 -3.17 -2.76
CA ILE A 6 -23.65 -3.97 -1.65
C ILE A 6 -24.70 -4.94 -1.10
N GLU A 7 -25.96 -4.52 -0.99
CA GLU A 7 -27.07 -5.43 -0.64
C GLU A 7 -27.25 -6.52 -1.72
N TYR A 8 -27.06 -6.18 -2.99
CA TYR A 8 -27.05 -7.14 -4.10
C TYR A 8 -25.84 -8.08 -4.04
N LEU A 9 -24.66 -7.58 -3.67
CA LEU A 9 -23.45 -8.38 -3.47
C LEU A 9 -23.59 -9.32 -2.28
N HIS A 10 -24.12 -8.87 -1.15
CA HIS A 10 -24.44 -9.73 -0.01
C HIS A 10 -25.47 -10.80 -0.39
N SER A 11 -26.46 -10.45 -1.22
CA SER A 11 -27.44 -11.40 -1.72
C SER A 11 -26.81 -12.42 -2.67
N ALA A 12 -25.89 -11.99 -3.54
CA ALA A 12 -25.13 -12.85 -4.43
C ALA A 12 -24.18 -13.77 -3.64
N GLU A 13 -23.40 -13.23 -2.70
CA GLU A 13 -22.56 -13.98 -1.77
C GLU A 13 -23.37 -14.96 -0.93
N TYR A 14 -24.55 -14.59 -0.42
CA TYR A 14 -25.42 -15.51 0.31
C TYR A 14 -25.89 -16.68 -0.56
N LEU A 15 -26.16 -16.43 -1.85
CA LEU A 15 -26.49 -17.47 -2.84
C LEU A 15 -25.27 -18.33 -3.22
N PHE A 16 -24.06 -17.75 -3.28
CA PHE A 16 -22.81 -18.44 -3.58
C PHE A 16 -22.22 -19.19 -2.38
N TYR A 17 -22.41 -18.70 -1.15
CA TYR A 17 -21.97 -19.32 0.11
C TYR A 17 -22.65 -20.68 0.34
N ARG A 18 -23.89 -20.85 -0.14
CA ARG A 18 -24.55 -22.17 -0.18
C ARG A 18 -23.92 -23.14 -1.20
N SER A 19 -23.06 -22.68 -2.11
CA SER A 19 -22.51 -23.50 -3.20
C SER A 19 -20.97 -23.60 -3.24
N ASN A 20 -20.20 -22.65 -2.68
CA ASN A 20 -18.74 -22.80 -2.45
C ASN A 20 -18.14 -21.61 -1.67
N THR A 21 -17.31 -21.88 -0.66
CA THR A 21 -16.70 -20.86 0.22
C THR A 21 -15.50 -20.11 -0.37
N TYR A 22 -15.04 -20.47 -1.57
CA TYR A 22 -13.86 -19.87 -2.23
C TYR A 22 -14.17 -18.70 -3.20
N LEU A 23 -15.44 -18.32 -3.37
CA LEU A 23 -15.86 -17.38 -4.42
C LEU A 23 -16.19 -15.95 -3.94
N GLY A 24 -16.23 -15.67 -2.63
CA GLY A 24 -16.63 -14.35 -2.10
C GLY A 24 -15.63 -13.22 -2.41
N THR A 25 -14.38 -13.38 -1.96
CA THR A 25 -13.30 -12.38 -2.17
C THR A 25 -13.04 -12.05 -3.64
N PRO A 26 -13.00 -13.02 -4.60
CA PRO A 26 -12.81 -12.70 -6.01
C PRO A 26 -13.96 -11.91 -6.64
N ILE A 27 -15.22 -12.19 -6.26
CA ILE A 27 -16.38 -11.48 -6.80
C ILE A 27 -16.43 -10.05 -6.27
N TYR A 28 -16.15 -9.86 -4.98
CA TYR A 28 -16.14 -8.53 -4.39
C TYR A 28 -14.96 -7.68 -4.89
N ASN A 29 -13.75 -8.25 -4.99
CA ASN A 29 -12.63 -7.55 -5.61
C ASN A 29 -12.93 -7.23 -7.07
N THR A 30 -13.50 -8.16 -7.85
CA THR A 30 -13.92 -7.88 -9.24
C THR A 30 -14.93 -6.73 -9.30
N VAL A 31 -15.87 -6.66 -8.36
CA VAL A 31 -16.90 -5.62 -8.35
C VAL A 31 -16.36 -4.30 -7.81
N LEU A 32 -15.49 -4.27 -6.80
CA LEU A 32 -14.80 -3.05 -6.40
C LEU A 32 -13.83 -2.56 -7.46
N HIS A 33 -13.10 -3.44 -8.13
CA HIS A 33 -12.31 -3.12 -9.30
C HIS A 33 -13.21 -2.54 -10.40
N SER A 34 -14.34 -3.18 -10.70
CA SER A 34 -15.32 -2.66 -11.68
C SER A 34 -15.95 -1.34 -11.24
N LEU A 35 -16.12 -1.09 -9.94
CA LEU A 35 -16.65 0.15 -9.39
C LEU A 35 -15.58 1.25 -9.38
N VAL A 36 -14.31 0.93 -9.10
CA VAL A 36 -13.19 1.86 -9.19
C VAL A 36 -12.89 2.19 -10.65
N GLU A 37 -13.01 1.23 -11.56
CA GLU A 37 -12.90 1.39 -13.01
C GLU A 37 -14.11 2.16 -13.57
N ALA A 38 -15.34 1.84 -13.16
CA ALA A 38 -16.52 2.65 -13.48
C ALA A 38 -16.44 4.07 -12.85
N ASN A 39 -15.78 4.17 -11.69
CA ASN A 39 -15.44 5.42 -11.03
C ASN A 39 -14.13 6.03 -11.55
N GLU A 40 -13.43 5.50 -12.56
CA GLU A 40 -12.33 6.25 -13.17
C GLU A 40 -12.87 7.58 -13.71
N ASN A 41 -14.14 7.59 -14.16
CA ASN A 41 -14.91 8.79 -14.48
C ASN A 41 -15.24 9.70 -13.27
N LEU A 42 -15.47 9.16 -12.06
CA LEU A 42 -15.82 9.92 -10.84
C LEU A 42 -14.59 10.38 -10.03
N LEU A 43 -13.52 9.59 -10.04
CA LEU A 43 -12.20 9.97 -9.57
C LEU A 43 -11.55 10.95 -10.55
N ASP A 44 -11.99 10.99 -11.82
CA ASP A 44 -11.66 12.07 -12.75
C ASP A 44 -12.18 13.43 -12.31
N ASP A 45 -13.34 13.46 -11.65
CA ASP A 45 -13.88 14.66 -11.01
C ASP A 45 -13.25 14.95 -9.63
N GLY A 46 -12.33 14.10 -9.15
CA GLY A 46 -11.65 14.24 -7.86
C GLY A 46 -12.51 13.84 -6.65
N ASN A 47 -13.59 13.08 -6.86
CA ASN A 47 -14.47 12.60 -5.81
C ASN A 47 -13.96 11.27 -5.21
N PHE A 48 -12.95 11.37 -4.35
CA PHE A 48 -12.36 10.22 -3.66
C PHE A 48 -13.22 9.73 -2.48
N ASP A 49 -14.17 10.54 -2.00
CA ASP A 49 -14.96 10.25 -0.80
C ASP A 49 -15.78 8.96 -0.94
N GLU A 50 -16.32 8.70 -2.13
CA GLU A 50 -17.11 7.50 -2.37
C GLU A 50 -16.24 6.24 -2.46
N ALA A 51 -15.05 6.33 -3.06
CA ALA A 51 -14.10 5.23 -3.11
C ALA A 51 -13.59 4.86 -1.71
N LEU A 52 -13.32 5.86 -0.87
CA LEU A 52 -12.90 5.65 0.52
C LEU A 52 -14.02 5.04 1.38
N LYS A 53 -15.27 5.48 1.21
CA LYS A 53 -16.42 4.84 1.88
C LYS A 53 -16.61 3.39 1.47
N LEU A 54 -16.35 3.07 0.20
CA LEU A 54 -16.42 1.69 -0.31
C LEU A 54 -15.36 0.81 0.34
N LEU A 55 -14.12 1.30 0.46
CA LEU A 55 -13.07 0.59 1.20
C LEU A 55 -13.48 0.36 2.66
N ASP A 56 -13.95 1.40 3.34
CA ASP A 56 -14.38 1.33 4.74
C ASP A 56 -15.51 0.32 4.97
N LEU A 57 -16.48 0.31 4.04
CA LEU A 57 -17.61 -0.58 4.11
C LEU A 57 -17.18 -2.03 3.86
N GLY A 58 -16.33 -2.28 2.86
CA GLY A 58 -15.73 -3.59 2.62
C GLY A 58 -15.02 -4.13 3.86
N SER A 59 -14.17 -3.32 4.48
CA SER A 59 -13.45 -3.68 5.70
C SER A 59 -14.38 -3.95 6.89
N SER A 60 -15.47 -3.17 7.03
CA SER A 60 -16.46 -3.37 8.10
C SER A 60 -17.28 -4.66 7.95
N GLU A 61 -17.47 -5.12 6.72
CA GLU A 61 -18.15 -6.38 6.39
C GLU A 61 -17.18 -7.58 6.40
N GLY A 62 -15.92 -7.37 6.81
CA GLY A 62 -14.90 -8.41 6.89
C GLY A 62 -14.31 -8.82 5.54
N ILE A 63 -14.50 -7.99 4.52
CA ILE A 63 -13.95 -8.21 3.18
C ILE A 63 -12.64 -7.45 3.07
N GLN A 64 -11.57 -8.16 2.72
CA GLN A 64 -10.23 -7.60 2.66
C GLN A 64 -9.92 -7.09 1.23
N PRO A 65 -9.81 -5.76 1.02
CA PRO A 65 -9.35 -5.22 -0.25
C PRO A 65 -7.96 -5.75 -0.62
N ASP A 66 -7.70 -6.00 -1.90
CA ASP A 66 -6.36 -6.38 -2.36
C ASP A 66 -5.47 -5.16 -2.67
N VAL A 67 -4.15 -5.40 -2.80
CA VAL A 67 -3.16 -4.36 -3.13
C VAL A 67 -3.46 -3.67 -4.46
N LEU A 68 -4.03 -4.39 -5.43
CA LEU A 68 -4.38 -3.82 -6.74
C LEU A 68 -5.43 -2.73 -6.61
N LEU A 69 -6.45 -2.96 -5.77
CA LEU A 69 -7.54 -2.03 -5.57
C LEU A 69 -7.06 -0.73 -4.91
N TYR A 70 -6.22 -0.87 -3.90
CA TYR A 70 -5.55 0.26 -3.27
C TYR A 70 -4.68 1.05 -4.26
N ASN A 71 -3.91 0.34 -5.08
CA ASN A 71 -3.08 0.94 -6.11
C ASN A 71 -3.87 1.72 -7.16
N SER A 72 -5.07 1.27 -7.52
CA SER A 72 -5.96 2.01 -8.43
C SER A 72 -6.33 3.38 -7.86
N ILE A 73 -6.67 3.45 -6.57
CA ILE A 73 -6.99 4.72 -5.89
C ILE A 73 -5.73 5.59 -5.76
N LEU A 74 -4.59 5.00 -5.38
CA LEU A 74 -3.31 5.71 -5.26
C LEU A 74 -2.86 6.31 -6.59
N LYS A 75 -2.93 5.54 -7.68
CA LYS A 75 -2.62 6.02 -9.04
C LYS A 75 -3.42 7.26 -9.36
N LYS A 76 -4.73 7.22 -9.12
CA LYS A 76 -5.61 8.32 -9.47
C LYS A 76 -5.42 9.53 -8.55
N ALA A 77 -5.19 9.31 -7.26
CA ALA A 77 -4.85 10.36 -6.31
C ALA A 77 -3.53 11.04 -6.70
N TYR A 78 -2.53 10.28 -7.14
CA TYR A 78 -1.27 10.78 -7.69
C TYR A 78 -1.50 11.65 -8.93
N GLU A 79 -2.22 11.15 -9.94
CA GLU A 79 -2.55 11.91 -11.16
C GLU A 79 -3.25 13.25 -10.87
N LYS A 80 -4.07 13.31 -9.82
CA LYS A 80 -4.79 14.54 -9.39
C LYS A 80 -4.01 15.35 -8.35
N GLY A 81 -2.85 14.88 -7.90
CA GLY A 81 -2.04 15.53 -6.86
C GLY A 81 -2.73 15.59 -5.49
N ARG A 82 -3.56 14.61 -5.15
CA ARG A 82 -4.26 14.52 -3.85
C ARG A 82 -3.41 13.78 -2.83
N ILE A 83 -2.40 14.46 -2.29
CA ILE A 83 -1.53 13.92 -1.22
C ILE A 83 -2.35 13.48 0.00
N ASP A 84 -3.39 14.22 0.35
CA ASP A 84 -4.29 13.91 1.46
C ASP A 84 -4.93 12.52 1.31
N VAL A 85 -5.36 12.17 0.09
CA VAL A 85 -5.92 10.85 -0.22
C VAL A 85 -4.82 9.78 -0.23
N ILE A 86 -3.63 10.09 -0.78
CA ILE A 86 -2.49 9.17 -0.78
C ILE A 86 -2.09 8.78 0.65
N GLU A 87 -1.98 9.76 1.54
CA GLU A 87 -1.64 9.54 2.95
C GLU A 87 -2.70 8.68 3.65
N LEU A 88 -3.98 8.97 3.43
CA LEU A 88 -5.08 8.23 4.02
C LEU A 88 -5.08 6.77 3.55
N VAL A 89 -4.92 6.55 2.25
CA VAL A 89 -4.91 5.21 1.64
C VAL A 89 -3.68 4.42 2.09
N ALA A 90 -2.49 5.01 2.10
CA ALA A 90 -1.27 4.33 2.54
C ALA A 90 -1.32 3.92 4.02
N GLU A 91 -1.97 4.71 4.87
CA GLU A 91 -2.21 4.34 6.27
C GLU A 91 -3.31 3.28 6.41
N GLN A 92 -4.37 3.34 5.61
CA GLN A 92 -5.42 2.33 5.62
C GLN A 92 -4.87 0.95 5.23
N MET A 93 -4.08 0.86 4.16
CA MET A 93 -3.37 -0.36 3.77
C MET A 93 -2.59 -0.96 4.95
N HIS A 94 -1.86 -0.11 5.68
CA HIS A 94 -1.09 -0.54 6.84
C HIS A 94 -1.97 -1.08 7.97
N ARG A 95 -3.08 -0.42 8.29
CA ARG A 95 -4.04 -0.85 9.34
C ARG A 95 -4.72 -2.17 8.99
N GLU A 96 -4.97 -2.38 7.69
CA GLU A 96 -5.59 -3.60 7.16
C GLU A 96 -4.58 -4.70 6.84
N LYS A 97 -3.31 -4.48 7.18
CA LYS A 97 -2.20 -5.44 6.96
C LYS A 97 -2.05 -5.85 5.49
N ILE A 98 -2.29 -4.90 4.59
CA ILE A 98 -2.03 -5.05 3.16
C ILE A 98 -0.61 -4.58 2.88
N GLU A 99 0.22 -5.50 2.40
CA GLU A 99 1.59 -5.20 2.02
C GLU A 99 1.62 -4.26 0.80
N PRO A 100 2.38 -3.17 0.85
CA PRO A 100 2.61 -2.34 -0.32
C PRO A 100 3.46 -3.09 -1.35
N ASP A 101 3.32 -2.71 -2.60
CA ASP A 101 4.08 -3.24 -3.73
C ASP A 101 4.91 -2.13 -4.42
N PRO A 102 5.68 -2.44 -5.48
CA PRO A 102 6.45 -1.45 -6.23
C PRO A 102 5.59 -0.31 -6.80
N SER A 103 4.35 -0.61 -7.21
CA SER A 103 3.40 0.40 -7.70
C SER A 103 2.99 1.38 -6.58
N THR A 104 2.73 0.86 -5.38
CA THR A 104 2.43 1.65 -4.17
C THR A 104 3.56 2.63 -3.90
N CYS A 105 4.80 2.12 -3.89
CA CYS A 105 5.99 2.94 -3.68
C CYS A 105 6.12 4.03 -4.73
N HIS A 106 5.94 3.68 -6.01
CA HIS A 106 6.02 4.62 -7.13
C HIS A 106 5.01 5.78 -6.99
N TYR A 107 3.73 5.49 -6.74
CA TYR A 107 2.70 6.53 -6.65
C TYR A 107 2.92 7.45 -5.45
N VAL A 108 3.23 6.89 -4.27
CA VAL A 108 3.42 7.68 -3.05
C VAL A 108 4.69 8.54 -3.15
N PHE A 109 5.81 7.96 -3.60
CA PHE A 109 7.06 8.69 -3.78
C PHE A 109 6.91 9.84 -4.79
N SER A 110 6.37 9.54 -5.97
CA SER A 110 6.22 10.52 -7.05
C SER A 110 5.32 11.68 -6.63
N ALA A 111 4.24 11.41 -5.90
CA ALA A 111 3.34 12.46 -5.41
C ALA A 111 4.02 13.52 -4.52
N TYR A 112 4.99 13.11 -3.69
CA TYR A 112 5.79 14.04 -2.89
C TYR A 112 6.92 14.66 -3.69
N ALA A 113 7.64 13.86 -4.48
CA ALA A 113 8.83 14.28 -5.22
C ALA A 113 8.50 15.36 -6.26
N GLU A 114 7.40 15.21 -7.01
CA GLU A 114 6.94 16.17 -8.02
C GLU A 114 6.45 17.49 -7.40
N ARG A 115 6.15 17.49 -6.10
CA ARG A 115 5.80 18.68 -5.32
C ARG A 115 6.96 19.24 -4.50
N HIS A 116 8.18 18.76 -4.78
CA HIS A 116 9.42 19.17 -4.12
C HIS A 116 9.48 18.85 -2.62
N PHE A 117 8.64 17.95 -2.12
CA PHE A 117 8.71 17.43 -0.75
C PHE A 117 9.71 16.27 -0.66
N HIS A 118 10.95 16.51 -1.08
CA HIS A 118 11.98 15.46 -1.27
C HIS A 118 12.26 14.64 0.00
N ASN A 119 12.38 15.28 1.16
CA ASN A 119 12.61 14.55 2.41
C ASN A 119 11.43 13.63 2.75
N THR A 120 10.20 14.13 2.58
CA THR A 120 8.98 13.34 2.80
C THR A 120 8.84 12.20 1.79
N ALA A 121 9.27 12.42 0.54
CA ALA A 121 9.30 11.38 -0.49
C ALA A 121 10.26 10.24 -0.07
N MET A 122 11.46 10.57 0.40
CA MET A 122 12.45 9.60 0.86
C MET A 122 11.98 8.85 2.12
N GLU A 123 11.42 9.56 3.11
CA GLU A 123 10.83 8.92 4.28
C GLU A 123 9.69 7.95 3.91
N ALA A 124 8.79 8.37 3.01
CA ALA A 124 7.70 7.52 2.54
C ALA A 124 8.23 6.27 1.81
N LEU A 125 9.23 6.44 0.94
CA LEU A 125 9.85 5.34 0.20
C LEU A 125 10.51 4.33 1.15
N GLN A 126 11.23 4.79 2.17
CA GLN A 126 11.80 3.92 3.18
C GLN A 126 10.72 3.16 3.95
N VAL A 127 9.69 3.85 4.44
CA VAL A 127 8.61 3.23 5.22
C VAL A 127 7.87 2.18 4.41
N LEU A 128 7.50 2.48 3.17
CA LEU A 128 6.79 1.53 2.31
C LEU A 128 7.67 0.35 1.91
N SER A 129 8.96 0.59 1.61
CA SER A 129 9.90 -0.50 1.30
C SER A 129 10.11 -1.40 2.51
N MET A 130 10.18 -0.85 3.72
CA MET A 130 10.21 -1.63 4.96
C MET A 130 8.91 -2.41 5.16
N ARG A 131 7.73 -1.80 4.94
CA ARG A 131 6.43 -2.49 5.06
C ARG A 131 6.23 -3.59 4.01
N MET A 132 6.94 -3.54 2.89
CA MET A 132 6.92 -4.57 1.84
C MET A 132 7.73 -5.82 2.22
N ILE A 133 8.71 -5.70 3.12
CA ILE A 133 9.56 -6.83 3.55
C ILE A 133 9.30 -7.27 4.98
N CYS A 134 8.99 -6.34 5.89
CA CYS A 134 8.69 -6.64 7.29
C CYS A 134 7.28 -7.26 7.42
N GLN A 135 7.18 -8.56 7.15
CA GLN A 135 6.00 -9.36 7.51
C GLN A 135 6.00 -9.60 9.03
N GLU A 136 4.83 -9.71 9.66
CA GLU A 136 4.68 -9.92 11.13
C GLU A 136 5.21 -11.30 11.63
N ASP A 137 6.05 -12.00 10.85
CA ASP A 137 6.59 -13.32 11.19
C ASP A 137 8.01 -13.22 11.80
N HIS A 138 8.26 -14.00 12.86
CA HIS A 138 9.52 -14.05 13.60
C HIS A 138 10.72 -14.46 12.73
N ALA A 139 10.48 -15.13 11.60
CA ALA A 139 11.52 -15.50 10.64
C ALA A 139 12.21 -14.27 9.99
N PHE A 140 11.58 -13.10 10.02
CA PHE A 140 12.13 -11.90 9.39
C PHE A 140 13.20 -11.20 10.26
N ASP A 141 13.10 -11.32 11.59
CA ASP A 141 14.08 -10.74 12.52
C ASP A 141 15.49 -11.32 12.30
N GLU A 142 15.58 -12.58 11.85
CA GLU A 142 16.84 -13.27 11.55
C GLU A 142 17.51 -12.75 10.28
N LYS A 143 16.73 -12.26 9.30
CA LYS A 143 17.23 -11.78 8.00
C LYS A 143 17.62 -10.30 7.99
N LYS A 144 17.25 -9.56 9.03
CA LYS A 144 17.52 -8.12 9.13
C LYS A 144 19.01 -7.78 8.95
N ALA A 145 19.89 -8.47 9.66
CA ALA A 145 21.33 -8.23 9.59
C ALA A 145 21.89 -8.58 8.20
N GLU A 146 21.43 -9.69 7.61
CA GLU A 146 21.79 -10.08 6.25
C GLU A 146 21.37 -9.00 5.24
N PHE A 147 20.11 -8.54 5.28
CA PHE A 147 19.61 -7.46 4.42
C PHE A 147 20.39 -6.17 4.58
N GLU A 148 20.72 -5.79 5.80
CA GLU A 148 21.46 -4.56 6.07
C GLU A 148 22.91 -4.65 5.60
N ASP A 149 23.65 -5.69 5.97
CA ASP A 149 25.09 -5.82 5.73
C ASP A 149 25.40 -6.27 4.29
N ASP A 150 24.66 -7.24 3.76
CA ASP A 150 24.99 -7.87 2.47
C ASP A 150 24.38 -7.13 1.27
N TYR A 151 23.33 -6.31 1.48
CA TYR A 151 22.59 -5.66 0.39
C TYR A 151 22.42 -4.14 0.56
N ILE A 152 21.86 -3.66 1.68
CA ILE A 152 21.47 -2.24 1.82
C ILE A 152 22.70 -1.34 2.02
N LEU A 153 23.58 -1.68 2.97
CA LEU A 153 24.77 -0.91 3.34
C LEU A 153 26.05 -1.45 2.70
N SER A 154 25.98 -2.57 1.98
CA SER A 154 27.14 -3.18 1.33
C SER A 154 27.83 -2.21 0.37
N GLU A 155 29.14 -1.96 0.52
CA GLU A 155 29.91 -1.10 -0.39
C GLU A 155 30.42 -1.84 -1.64
N ASP A 156 30.17 -3.15 -1.72
CA ASP A 156 30.59 -4.02 -2.81
C ASP A 156 29.84 -3.73 -4.12
N GLU A 157 30.57 -3.75 -5.25
CA GLU A 157 30.04 -3.55 -6.61
C GLU A 157 29.03 -4.65 -6.99
N GLU A 158 29.10 -5.81 -6.35
CA GLU A 158 28.24 -6.96 -6.63
C GLU A 158 26.92 -6.94 -5.83
N ALA A 159 26.76 -6.01 -4.87
CA ALA A 159 25.57 -5.94 -4.01
C ALA A 159 24.28 -5.78 -4.81
N GLU A 160 24.26 -4.90 -5.82
CA GLU A 160 23.10 -4.74 -6.69
C GLU A 160 22.83 -6.02 -7.50
N SER A 161 23.88 -6.67 -8.00
CA SER A 161 23.74 -7.93 -8.75
C SER A 161 23.10 -9.03 -7.90
N ARG A 162 23.48 -9.14 -6.61
CA ARG A 162 22.83 -10.07 -5.66
C ARG A 162 21.36 -9.73 -5.45
N ILE A 163 20.99 -8.45 -5.37
CA ILE A 163 19.58 -8.04 -5.27
C ILE A 163 18.83 -8.43 -6.55
N LEU A 164 19.46 -8.32 -7.72
CA LEU A 164 18.83 -8.68 -8.99
C LEU A 164 18.51 -10.18 -9.11
N GLU A 165 19.20 -11.05 -8.36
CA GLU A 165 18.93 -12.51 -8.34
C GLU A 165 17.55 -12.85 -7.76
N PHE A 166 16.93 -11.95 -7.00
CA PHE A 166 15.57 -12.12 -6.47
C PHE A 166 14.48 -11.94 -7.54
N PHE A 167 14.80 -11.38 -8.72
CA PHE A 167 13.83 -11.21 -9.81
C PHE A 167 13.50 -12.53 -10.52
N GLY A 168 12.24 -12.69 -10.96
CA GLY A 168 11.74 -13.91 -11.61
C GLY A 168 11.30 -15.01 -10.65
N GLY A 169 11.25 -14.72 -9.35
CA GLY A 169 10.81 -15.62 -8.28
C GLY A 169 9.67 -15.03 -7.43
N PRO A 170 9.26 -15.71 -6.34
CA PRO A 170 8.22 -15.21 -5.43
C PRO A 170 8.64 -13.97 -4.63
N ASP A 171 9.95 -13.67 -4.60
CA ASP A 171 10.56 -12.63 -3.76
C ASP A 171 10.84 -11.32 -4.53
N GLU A 172 10.20 -11.10 -5.67
CA GLU A 172 10.39 -9.88 -6.49
C GLU A 172 10.18 -8.59 -5.69
N ASN A 173 9.18 -8.56 -4.81
CA ASN A 173 8.92 -7.41 -3.93
C ASN A 173 10.08 -7.13 -2.96
N ILE A 174 10.80 -8.17 -2.50
CA ILE A 174 12.00 -8.01 -1.67
C ILE A 174 13.09 -7.33 -2.49
N ALA A 175 13.27 -7.71 -3.75
CA ALA A 175 14.25 -7.08 -4.64
C ALA A 175 14.01 -5.57 -4.75
N PHE A 176 12.76 -5.16 -5.04
CA PHE A 176 12.38 -3.75 -5.13
C PHE A 176 12.60 -3.01 -3.80
N ALA A 177 12.24 -3.62 -2.67
CA ALA A 177 12.45 -3.03 -1.35
C ALA A 177 13.94 -2.78 -1.07
N LEU A 178 14.79 -3.78 -1.30
CA LEU A 178 16.23 -3.69 -1.05
C LEU A 178 16.88 -2.63 -1.95
N LEU A 179 16.51 -2.55 -3.24
CA LEU A 179 16.99 -1.50 -4.14
C LEU A 179 16.60 -0.09 -3.64
N ASN A 180 15.34 0.10 -3.23
CA ASN A 180 14.85 1.37 -2.71
C ASN A 180 15.57 1.77 -1.41
N LEU A 181 15.73 0.83 -0.48
CA LEU A 181 16.41 1.07 0.80
C LEU A 181 17.89 1.37 0.58
N ARG A 182 18.57 0.62 -0.30
CA ARG A 182 19.95 0.88 -0.72
C ARG A 182 20.10 2.28 -1.32
N TYR A 183 19.19 2.67 -2.21
CA TYR A 183 19.17 4.03 -2.78
C TYR A 183 19.02 5.11 -1.70
N CYS A 184 18.15 4.89 -0.71
CA CYS A 184 18.00 5.81 0.42
C CYS A 184 19.29 5.93 1.24
N ALA A 185 19.95 4.81 1.53
CA ALA A 185 21.21 4.78 2.26
C ALA A 185 22.33 5.53 1.51
N ILE A 186 22.46 5.31 0.20
CA ILE A 186 23.44 6.00 -0.66
C ILE A 186 23.24 7.52 -0.63
N LEU A 187 21.99 7.99 -0.56
CA LEU A 187 21.65 9.41 -0.45
C LEU A 187 21.79 9.97 0.98
N GLY A 188 22.26 9.16 1.94
CA GLY A 188 22.50 9.57 3.32
C GLY A 188 21.27 9.55 4.22
N PHE A 189 20.17 8.90 3.80
CA PHE A 189 19.02 8.68 4.67
C PHE A 189 19.24 7.42 5.52
N PRO A 190 19.33 7.54 6.86
CA PRO A 190 19.61 6.39 7.71
C PRO A 190 18.49 5.36 7.64
N ILE A 191 18.85 4.09 7.72
CA ILE A 191 17.90 2.98 7.67
C ILE A 191 17.35 2.71 9.06
N SER A 192 16.02 2.65 9.17
CA SER A 192 15.32 2.28 10.41
C SER A 192 14.43 1.09 10.14
N TRP A 193 14.67 0.02 10.88
CA TRP A 193 13.83 -1.20 10.89
C TRP A 193 12.60 -1.07 11.78
N SER A 194 12.30 0.15 12.23
CA SER A 194 11.07 0.49 12.96
C SER A 194 10.27 1.49 12.11
N PRO A 195 9.74 1.06 10.94
CA PRO A 195 9.12 1.96 9.97
C PRO A 195 7.94 2.77 10.53
N ASN A 196 7.23 2.21 11.52
CA ASN A 196 6.08 2.86 12.15
C ASN A 196 6.47 3.95 13.17
N GLU A 197 7.75 4.03 13.57
CA GLU A 197 8.25 5.07 14.47
C GLU A 197 8.77 6.31 13.73
N THR A 198 8.88 6.23 12.40
CA THR A 198 9.30 7.36 11.55
C THR A 198 8.33 8.54 11.65
N LEU A 199 8.83 9.75 11.38
CA LEU A 199 8.01 10.96 11.42
C LEU A 199 6.84 10.85 10.44
N TRP A 200 7.09 10.38 9.22
CA TRP A 200 6.07 10.16 8.21
C TRP A 200 4.95 9.22 8.69
N ALA A 201 5.29 8.01 9.17
CA ALA A 201 4.30 7.04 9.61
C ALA A 201 3.47 7.52 10.81
N ARG A 202 4.13 8.13 11.81
CA ARG A 202 3.43 8.67 13.00
C ARG A 202 2.45 9.78 12.65
N ARG A 203 2.83 10.65 11.71
CA ARG A 203 1.95 11.71 11.19
C ARG A 203 0.73 11.11 10.49
N LEU A 204 0.94 10.14 9.60
CA LEU A 204 -0.14 9.45 8.89
C LEU A 204 -1.13 8.79 9.86
N SER A 205 -0.62 8.02 10.83
CA SER A 205 -1.42 7.37 11.87
C SER A 205 -2.26 8.38 12.66
N THR A 206 -1.66 9.51 13.08
CA THR A 206 -2.37 10.57 13.82
C THR A 206 -3.46 11.24 12.98
N ASN A 207 -3.17 11.53 11.71
CA ASN A 207 -4.12 12.14 10.78
C ASN A 207 -5.30 11.20 10.51
N TYR A 208 -5.01 9.91 10.27
CA TYR A 208 -6.01 8.87 10.05
C TYR A 208 -6.97 8.75 11.24
N ASP A 209 -6.44 8.64 12.46
CA ASP A 209 -7.24 8.56 13.68
C ASP A 209 -8.12 9.81 13.87
N THR A 210 -7.61 10.98 13.50
CA THR A 210 -8.36 12.24 13.57
C THR A 210 -9.52 12.26 12.59
N ILE A 211 -9.29 11.85 11.33
CA ILE A 211 -10.31 11.79 10.28
C ILE A 211 -11.41 10.79 10.69
N LYS A 212 -11.04 9.60 11.13
CA LYS A 212 -12.00 8.54 11.51
C LYS A 212 -12.87 8.92 12.71
N ARG A 213 -12.37 9.72 13.64
CA ARG A 213 -13.16 10.25 14.77
C ARG A 213 -14.20 11.28 14.37
N ILE A 214 -14.01 11.97 13.24
CA ILE A 214 -14.93 13.01 12.76
C ILE A 214 -16.04 12.40 11.89
N THR A 215 -15.76 11.28 11.23
CA THR A 215 -16.67 10.60 10.30
C THR A 215 -17.59 9.55 10.95
N HIS A 216 -17.40 9.25 12.24
CA HIS A 216 -18.24 8.37 13.07
C HIS A 216 -18.95 9.15 14.17
#